data_AF-W4EAP4-F1
#
_entry.id   AF-W4EAP4-F1
#
_cell.length_a   1.000
_cell.length_b   1.000
_cell.length_c   1.000
_cell.angle_alpha   90.00
_cell.angle_beta   90.00
_cell.angle_gamma   90.00
#
_symmetry.space_group_name_H-M   'P 1'
#
loop_
_entity.id
_entity.type
_entity.pdbx_description
1 polymer ?
#
loop_
_entity_poly.entity_id
_entity_poly.type
_entity_poly.pdbx_seq_one_letter_code
_entity_poly.pdbx_strand_id
1 'polypeptide(L)'
;MFKDREGHAAGRRARGTLLTTVLLLAVMVLSACSANSGSVFHTGTDTSDSVSRVPWDYRVVEGKVGDLVGSDMTILPDNELLPNDGNYATGDTVWTLQFVDAELITDADQKNEIKLSAWTTLKSYADQKAATEDLANLKVSITTDVDLVGVYKTEYQSKTRNFAVLELPSGNRIKQPIDDKRYTALEKQKKVSVVLEEVHDFADYDSAYAKFRGWAK
;
A
#
# COMPACT_ATOMS: atom_id res chain seq x y z
N MET A 1 -55.23 -83.30 39.36
CA MET A 1 -55.86 -84.00 38.21
C MET A 1 -55.97 -82.99 37.09
N PHE A 2 -55.48 -83.35 35.89
CA PHE A 2 -55.06 -82.49 34.78
C PHE A 2 -55.95 -81.28 34.45
N LYS A 3 -55.31 -80.14 34.16
CA LYS A 3 -55.82 -79.21 33.15
C LYS A 3 -54.70 -78.39 32.51
N ASP A 4 -54.81 -78.33 31.20
CA ASP A 4 -53.95 -77.72 30.18
C ASP A 4 -53.61 -76.26 30.42
N ARG A 5 -52.52 -75.80 29.78
CA ARG A 5 -52.42 -74.42 29.27
C ARG A 5 -51.52 -74.34 28.04
N GLU A 6 -52.16 -73.98 26.93
CA GLU A 6 -51.59 -73.50 25.67
C GLU A 6 -51.08 -72.04 25.78
N GLY A 7 -50.15 -71.70 24.87
CA GLY A 7 -49.99 -70.38 24.22
C GLY A 7 -49.44 -69.22 25.06
N HIS A 8 -48.62 -68.29 24.57
CA HIS A 8 -48.17 -67.96 23.22
C HIS A 8 -46.84 -67.19 23.29
N ALA A 9 -46.04 -67.34 22.24
CA ALA A 9 -44.75 -66.72 22.04
C ALA A 9 -44.77 -65.18 22.07
N ALA A 10 -43.99 -64.60 22.97
CA ALA A 10 -43.56 -63.20 22.91
C ALA A 10 -42.04 -63.16 22.81
N GLY A 11 -41.51 -62.56 21.74
CA GLY A 11 -40.08 -62.26 21.68
C GLY A 11 -39.47 -62.41 20.30
N ARG A 12 -39.89 -61.60 19.32
CA ARG A 12 -39.14 -61.41 18.06
C ARG A 12 -39.60 -60.20 17.25
N ARG A 13 -39.90 -59.05 17.86
CA ARG A 13 -40.21 -57.80 17.11
C ARG A 13 -39.63 -56.49 17.67
N ALA A 14 -38.72 -56.55 18.65
CA ALA A 14 -38.18 -55.34 19.31
C ALA A 14 -36.70 -55.04 19.04
N ARG A 15 -36.04 -55.76 18.11
CA ARG A 15 -34.61 -55.52 17.76
C ARG A 15 -34.40 -54.89 16.37
N GLY A 16 -35.42 -54.88 15.51
CA GLY A 16 -35.32 -54.29 14.17
C GLY A 16 -35.61 -52.78 14.10
N THR A 17 -36.32 -52.23 15.09
CA THR A 17 -36.76 -50.82 15.11
C THR A 17 -35.76 -49.86 15.76
N LEU A 18 -34.83 -50.37 16.57
CA LEU A 18 -33.80 -49.55 17.21
C LEU A 18 -32.59 -49.30 16.28
N LEU A 19 -32.26 -50.28 15.42
CA LEU A 19 -31.16 -50.14 14.45
C LEU A 19 -31.52 -49.23 13.27
N THR A 20 -32.78 -49.22 12.83
CA THR A 20 -33.24 -48.34 11.75
C THR A 20 -33.37 -46.88 12.18
N THR A 21 -33.71 -46.61 13.44
CA THR A 21 -33.76 -45.24 13.98
C THR A 21 -32.37 -44.65 14.20
N VAL A 22 -31.39 -45.44 14.64
CA VAL A 22 -29.98 -45.00 14.75
C VAL A 22 -29.35 -44.73 13.38
N LEU A 23 -29.68 -45.55 12.37
CA LEU A 23 -29.18 -45.34 11.00
C LEU A 23 -29.81 -44.10 10.35
N LEU A 24 -31.10 -43.82 10.60
CA LEU A 24 -31.75 -42.60 10.10
C LEU A 24 -31.20 -41.33 10.76
N LEU A 25 -30.89 -41.37 12.07
CA LEU A 25 -30.25 -40.23 12.76
C LEU A 25 -28.83 -39.99 12.26
N ALA A 26 -28.06 -41.04 11.93
CA ALA A 26 -26.72 -40.89 11.36
C ALA A 26 -26.74 -40.21 9.99
N VAL A 27 -27.72 -40.51 9.13
CA VAL A 27 -27.87 -39.84 7.82
C VAL A 27 -28.28 -38.37 7.96
N MET A 28 -29.10 -38.01 8.96
CA MET A 28 -29.44 -36.60 9.21
C MET A 28 -28.27 -35.77 9.76
N VAL A 29 -27.36 -36.36 10.54
CA VAL A 29 -26.17 -35.66 11.05
C VAL A 29 -25.13 -35.43 9.95
N LEU A 30 -25.02 -36.32 8.95
CA LEU A 30 -24.09 -36.11 7.83
C LEU A 30 -24.57 -35.05 6.82
N SER A 31 -25.88 -34.83 6.67
CA SER A 31 -26.42 -33.78 5.79
C SER A 31 -26.39 -32.37 6.41
N ALA A 32 -26.10 -32.24 7.72
CA ALA A 32 -25.98 -30.94 8.38
C ALA A 32 -24.59 -30.28 8.22
N CYS A 33 -23.61 -31.00 7.66
CA CYS A 33 -22.28 -30.45 7.35
C CYS A 33 -22.09 -30.08 5.87
N SER A 34 -23.12 -30.22 5.01
CA SER A 34 -23.03 -29.87 3.57
C SER A 34 -23.70 -28.53 3.21
N ALA A 35 -23.98 -27.68 4.20
CA ALA A 35 -24.58 -26.36 4.01
C ALA A 35 -23.61 -25.20 4.30
N ASN A 36 -22.31 -25.39 4.04
CA ASN A 36 -21.36 -24.30 3.92
C ASN A 36 -20.62 -24.39 2.60
N SER A 37 -21.34 -24.15 1.51
CA SER A 37 -20.79 -23.85 0.18
C SER A 37 -20.17 -22.45 0.17
N GLY A 38 -19.27 -22.17 1.11
CA GLY A 38 -18.28 -21.12 0.98
C GLY A 38 -17.20 -21.68 0.07
N SER A 39 -17.29 -21.40 -1.22
CA SER A 39 -16.23 -21.62 -2.19
C SER A 39 -14.97 -20.89 -1.71
N VAL A 40 -14.15 -21.57 -0.91
CA VAL A 40 -12.80 -21.12 -0.61
C VAL A 40 -12.01 -21.43 -1.86
N PHE A 41 -11.97 -20.44 -2.75
CA PHE A 41 -10.91 -20.35 -3.75
C PHE A 41 -9.60 -20.59 -3.02
N HIS A 42 -9.01 -21.76 -3.25
CA HIS A 42 -7.57 -21.92 -3.16
C HIS A 42 -7.01 -21.03 -4.27
N THR A 43 -6.80 -19.75 -3.98
CA THR A 43 -5.75 -19.02 -4.66
C THR A 43 -4.48 -19.77 -4.32
N GLY A 44 -3.86 -20.40 -5.33
CA GLY A 44 -2.46 -20.71 -5.23
C GLY A 44 -1.76 -19.44 -4.76
N THR A 45 -0.77 -19.59 -3.89
CA THR A 45 0.29 -18.59 -3.80
C THR A 45 0.98 -18.58 -5.16
N ASP A 46 0.36 -17.94 -6.14
CA ASP A 46 1.09 -17.13 -7.07
C ASP A 46 1.90 -16.22 -6.16
N THR A 47 3.22 -16.44 -6.16
CA THR A 47 4.16 -15.40 -5.74
C THR A 47 4.04 -14.35 -6.84
N SER A 48 2.89 -13.69 -6.90
CA SER A 48 2.66 -12.52 -7.71
C SER A 48 3.58 -11.51 -7.07
N ASP A 49 4.70 -11.22 -7.72
CA ASP A 49 5.48 -10.03 -7.46
C ASP A 49 4.48 -8.88 -7.32
N SER A 50 4.25 -8.43 -6.09
CA SER A 50 3.28 -7.37 -5.82
C SER A 50 3.94 -6.08 -6.24
N VAL A 51 3.72 -5.68 -7.49
CA VAL A 51 4.16 -4.38 -8.00
C VAL A 51 3.12 -3.36 -7.59
N SER A 52 3.47 -2.50 -6.65
CA SER A 52 2.67 -1.32 -6.30
C SER A 52 3.28 -0.11 -6.97
N ARG A 53 2.49 0.61 -7.78
CA ARG A 53 2.89 1.89 -8.35
C ARG A 53 2.40 3.01 -7.44
N VAL A 54 3.29 3.92 -7.06
CA VAL A 54 2.99 5.05 -6.18
C VAL A 54 3.50 6.36 -6.79
N PRO A 55 2.80 7.49 -6.57
CA PRO A 55 3.28 8.81 -6.96
C PRO A 55 4.57 9.11 -6.17
N TRP A 56 5.70 9.22 -6.87
CA TRP A 56 6.98 9.32 -6.19
C TRP A 56 7.41 10.76 -6.02
N ASP A 57 7.46 11.56 -7.07
CA ASP A 57 7.89 12.96 -6.94
C ASP A 57 7.34 13.84 -8.07
N TYR A 58 7.31 15.14 -7.79
CA TYR A 58 6.96 16.18 -8.75
C TYR A 58 8.04 17.26 -8.76
N ARG A 59 8.22 17.86 -9.93
CA ARG A 59 9.11 19.00 -10.11
C ARG A 59 8.55 19.97 -11.12
N VAL A 60 8.96 21.22 -10.99
CA VAL A 60 8.72 22.25 -12.00
C VAL A 60 10.04 22.50 -12.73
N VAL A 61 9.99 22.50 -14.06
CA VAL A 61 11.16 22.72 -14.93
C VAL A 61 10.88 23.89 -15.86
N GLU A 62 11.87 24.76 -16.03
CA GLU A 62 11.83 25.80 -17.06
C GLU A 62 12.22 25.18 -18.40
N GLY A 63 11.40 25.40 -19.42
CA GLY A 63 11.65 24.97 -20.79
C GLY A 63 11.34 26.08 -21.79
N LYS A 64 11.48 25.74 -23.07
CA LYS A 64 11.08 26.60 -24.17
C LYS A 64 10.15 25.88 -25.12
N VAL A 65 9.19 26.62 -25.64
CA VAL A 65 8.28 26.16 -26.69
C VAL A 65 9.08 26.07 -28.00
N GLY A 66 9.11 24.89 -28.59
CA GLY A 66 9.67 24.64 -29.91
C GLY A 66 8.62 24.81 -31.01
N ASP A 67 8.68 23.93 -32.00
CA ASP A 67 7.74 23.91 -33.11
C ASP A 67 6.32 23.53 -32.65
N LEU A 68 5.33 24.12 -33.32
CA LEU A 68 3.91 23.79 -33.16
C LEU A 68 3.51 22.75 -34.22
N VAL A 69 3.06 21.58 -33.78
CA VAL A 69 2.71 20.44 -34.64
C VAL A 69 1.27 20.03 -34.37
N GLY A 70 0.37 20.25 -35.32
CA GLY A 70 -1.00 19.70 -35.26
C GLY A 70 -1.89 20.25 -34.13
N SER A 71 -1.49 21.33 -33.46
CA SER A 71 -2.07 21.99 -32.25
C SER A 71 -1.29 21.73 -30.95
N ASP A 72 -0.34 20.80 -30.97
CA ASP A 72 0.58 20.58 -29.87
C ASP A 72 1.82 21.46 -30.05
N MET A 73 2.49 21.77 -28.94
CA MET A 73 3.81 22.37 -28.89
C MET A 73 4.86 21.34 -28.49
N THR A 74 6.06 21.48 -29.02
CA THR A 74 7.22 20.74 -28.51
C THR A 74 7.87 21.47 -27.34
N ILE A 75 8.34 20.75 -26.33
CA ILE A 75 9.10 21.31 -25.21
C ILE A 75 10.58 20.98 -25.39
N LEU A 76 11.41 22.01 -25.49
CA LEU A 76 12.86 21.86 -25.61
C LEU A 76 13.51 21.67 -24.23
N PRO A 77 14.58 20.87 -24.12
CA PRO A 77 15.35 20.25 -25.23
C PRO A 77 14.84 18.86 -25.68
N ASP A 78 13.93 18.25 -24.94
CA ASP A 78 13.57 16.83 -25.11
C ASP A 78 12.61 16.57 -26.28
N ASN A 79 12.05 17.64 -26.88
CA ASN A 79 11.06 17.62 -27.97
C ASN A 79 9.79 16.82 -27.60
N GLU A 80 9.42 16.83 -26.32
CA GLU A 80 8.18 16.25 -25.85
C GLU A 80 6.99 17.04 -26.40
N LEU A 81 5.98 16.35 -26.95
CA LEU A 81 4.76 16.98 -27.45
C LEU A 81 3.78 17.22 -26.30
N LEU A 82 3.31 18.46 -26.17
CA LEU A 82 2.29 18.86 -25.21
C LEU A 82 1.17 19.64 -25.88
N PRO A 83 -0.09 19.48 -25.44
CA PRO A 83 -1.18 20.33 -25.87
C PRO A 83 -0.87 21.82 -25.65
N ASN A 84 -1.12 22.64 -26.67
CA ASN A 84 -0.93 24.09 -26.58
C ASN A 84 -2.16 24.83 -26.01
N ASP A 85 -2.67 24.36 -24.87
CA ASP A 85 -3.88 24.94 -24.24
C ASP A 85 -3.67 26.40 -23.80
N GLY A 86 -2.43 26.77 -23.50
CA GLY A 86 -2.03 28.12 -23.10
C GLY A 86 -1.81 29.09 -24.26
N ASN A 87 -1.96 28.65 -25.51
CA ASN A 87 -1.70 29.45 -26.73
C ASN A 87 -0.31 30.09 -26.77
N TYR A 88 0.73 29.33 -26.41
CA TYR A 88 2.11 29.78 -26.44
C TYR A 88 2.64 29.87 -27.88
N ALA A 89 3.57 30.79 -28.11
CA ALA A 89 4.31 30.92 -29.36
C ALA A 89 5.66 30.19 -29.29
N THR A 90 6.19 29.77 -30.44
CA THR A 90 7.54 29.22 -30.54
C THR A 90 8.58 30.20 -29.99
N GLY A 91 9.44 29.71 -29.11
CA GLY A 91 10.48 30.47 -28.41
C GLY A 91 10.09 31.00 -27.04
N ASP A 92 8.79 30.94 -26.68
CA ASP A 92 8.31 31.37 -25.38
C ASP A 92 8.89 30.49 -24.26
N THR A 93 9.20 31.13 -23.13
CA THR A 93 9.53 30.41 -21.90
C THR A 93 8.24 29.83 -21.32
N VAL A 94 8.31 28.56 -20.94
CA VAL A 94 7.20 27.82 -20.35
C VAL A 94 7.70 27.04 -19.15
N TRP A 95 6.86 26.92 -18.13
CA TRP A 95 7.13 26.13 -16.94
C TRP A 95 6.35 24.84 -17.01
N THR A 96 7.02 23.70 -16.90
CA THR A 96 6.38 22.39 -16.99
C THR A 96 6.36 21.71 -15.63
N LEU A 97 5.18 21.24 -15.22
CA LEU A 97 5.03 20.34 -14.09
C LEU A 97 5.26 18.92 -14.59
N GLN A 98 6.27 18.27 -14.02
CA GLN A 98 6.65 16.91 -14.36
C GLN A 98 6.47 16.00 -13.14
N PHE A 99 6.13 14.75 -13.40
CA PHE A 99 5.97 13.73 -12.38
C PHE A 99 6.83 12.51 -12.66
N VAL A 100 7.13 11.76 -11.60
CA VAL A 100 7.77 10.45 -11.66
C VAL A 100 7.02 9.51 -10.72
N ASP A 101 6.77 8.30 -11.21
CA ASP A 101 6.19 7.22 -10.43
C ASP A 101 7.28 6.27 -9.95
N ALA A 102 7.01 5.57 -8.85
CA ALA A 102 7.84 4.48 -8.38
C ALA A 102 7.06 3.17 -8.42
N GLU A 103 7.68 2.15 -9.00
CA GLU A 103 7.27 0.76 -8.85
C GLU A 103 8.05 0.15 -7.67
N LEU A 104 7.30 -0.24 -6.64
CA LEU A 104 7.80 -0.96 -5.48
C LEU A 104 7.68 -2.45 -5.77
N ILE A 105 8.82 -3.13 -5.88
CA ILE A 105 8.90 -4.56 -6.19
C ILE A 105 9.48 -5.26 -4.97
N THR A 106 8.77 -6.26 -4.46
CA THR A 106 9.32 -7.17 -3.43
C THR A 106 9.68 -8.47 -4.13
N ASP A 107 10.97 -8.80 -4.19
CA ASP A 107 11.42 -10.04 -4.82
C ASP A 107 11.16 -11.28 -3.94
N ALA A 108 11.41 -12.47 -4.49
CA ALA A 108 11.24 -13.73 -3.78
C ALA A 108 12.12 -13.86 -2.51
N ASP A 109 13.19 -13.06 -2.38
CA ASP A 109 14.05 -12.99 -1.19
C ASP A 109 13.54 -11.97 -0.15
N GLN A 110 12.37 -11.35 -0.35
CA GLN A 110 11.82 -10.26 0.47
C GLN A 110 12.70 -9.00 0.45
N LYS A 111 13.44 -8.76 -0.63
CA LYS A 111 14.16 -7.50 -0.85
C LYS A 111 13.24 -6.52 -1.55
N ASN A 112 13.21 -5.30 -1.04
CA ASN A 112 12.48 -4.19 -1.64
C ASN A 112 13.38 -3.51 -2.69
N GLU A 113 12.99 -3.58 -3.96
CA GLU A 113 13.55 -2.81 -5.07
C GLU A 113 12.59 -1.66 -5.42
N ILE A 114 13.16 -0.49 -5.71
CA ILE A 114 12.39 0.68 -6.16
C ILE A 114 12.86 1.00 -7.58
N LYS A 115 11.94 0.92 -8.55
CA LYS A 115 12.19 1.33 -9.93
C LYS A 115 11.46 2.63 -10.21
N LEU A 116 12.19 3.66 -10.62
CA LEU A 116 11.62 4.96 -10.95
C LEU A 116 11.31 5.02 -12.44
N SER A 117 10.15 5.58 -12.80
CA SER A 117 9.83 5.90 -14.19
C SER A 117 10.74 7.01 -14.73
N ALA A 118 10.69 7.25 -16.04
CA ALA A 118 11.16 8.51 -16.57
C ALA A 118 10.28 9.66 -16.06
N TRP A 119 10.85 10.87 -16.02
CA TRP A 119 10.06 12.06 -15.80
C TRP A 119 9.13 12.27 -16.99
N THR A 120 7.85 12.47 -16.71
CA THR A 120 6.83 12.73 -17.73
C THR A 120 6.25 14.11 -17.49
N THR A 121 6.04 14.89 -18.54
CA THR A 121 5.41 16.21 -18.39
C THR A 121 3.90 16.06 -18.33
N LEU A 122 3.31 16.64 -17.30
CA LEU A 122 1.88 16.59 -17.05
C LEU A 122 1.16 17.80 -17.63
N LYS A 123 1.72 18.99 -17.38
CA LYS A 123 1.07 20.26 -17.69
C LYS A 123 2.08 21.38 -17.87
N SER A 124 1.72 22.37 -18.68
CA SER A 124 2.49 23.60 -18.92
C SER A 124 1.82 24.82 -18.28
N TYR A 125 2.64 25.80 -17.88
CA TYR A 125 2.24 27.06 -17.26
C TYR A 125 3.05 28.21 -17.86
N ALA A 126 2.40 29.36 -18.04
CA ALA A 126 3.07 30.57 -18.50
C ALA A 126 3.98 31.16 -17.43
N ASP A 127 3.58 31.02 -16.15
CA ASP A 127 4.26 31.61 -15.02
C ASP A 127 4.75 30.55 -14.03
N GLN A 128 5.96 30.77 -13.51
CA GLN A 128 6.57 29.90 -12.50
C GLN A 128 5.70 29.83 -11.24
N LYS A 129 5.02 30.93 -10.92
CA LYS A 129 4.23 31.06 -9.69
C LYS A 129 3.07 30.08 -9.71
N ALA A 130 2.25 30.06 -10.76
CA ALA A 130 1.17 29.10 -10.90
C ALA A 130 1.66 27.65 -10.87
N ALA A 131 2.77 27.34 -11.56
CA ALA A 131 3.36 26.00 -11.53
C ALA A 131 3.79 25.60 -10.11
N THR A 132 4.35 26.54 -9.35
CA THR A 132 4.81 26.30 -7.96
C THR A 132 3.63 26.18 -6.99
N GLU A 133 2.55 26.93 -7.19
CA GLU A 133 1.32 26.81 -6.40
C GLU A 133 0.69 25.43 -6.59
N ASP A 134 0.63 24.93 -7.82
CA ASP A 134 0.11 23.58 -8.10
C ASP A 134 1.01 22.49 -7.51
N LEU A 135 2.34 22.66 -7.63
CA LEU A 135 3.32 21.76 -7.01
C LEU A 135 3.14 21.68 -5.48
N ALA A 136 2.82 22.80 -4.83
CA ALA A 136 2.61 22.85 -3.39
C ALA A 136 1.35 22.08 -2.94
N ASN A 137 0.35 21.96 -3.81
CA ASN A 137 -0.84 21.14 -3.55
C ASN A 137 -0.55 19.65 -3.68
N LEU A 138 0.39 19.27 -4.55
CA LEU A 138 0.80 17.88 -4.76
C LEU A 138 1.83 17.38 -3.74
N LYS A 139 2.66 18.28 -3.21
CA LYS A 139 3.73 17.98 -2.24
C LYS A 139 3.46 18.66 -0.92
N VAL A 140 2.61 18.04 -0.11
CA VAL A 140 2.15 18.62 1.16
C VAL A 140 3.11 18.22 2.27
N SER A 141 3.65 19.22 2.98
CA SER A 141 4.41 18.96 4.20
C SER A 141 3.47 18.95 5.40
N ILE A 142 3.41 17.82 6.09
CA ILE A 142 2.61 17.65 7.30
C ILE A 142 3.50 17.34 8.50
N THR A 143 3.08 17.79 9.69
CA THR A 143 3.65 17.35 10.96
C THR A 143 2.65 16.44 11.64
N THR A 144 3.04 15.20 11.92
CA THR A 144 2.15 14.19 12.49
C THR A 144 2.89 13.24 13.42
N ASP A 145 2.13 12.56 14.28
CA ASP A 145 2.66 11.54 15.18
C ASP A 145 2.63 10.18 14.48
N VAL A 146 3.81 9.59 14.31
CA VAL A 146 3.97 8.24 13.75
C VAL A 146 4.36 7.24 14.83
N ASP A 147 4.13 5.97 14.56
CA ASP A 147 4.47 4.91 15.49
C ASP A 147 5.99 4.71 15.56
N LEU A 148 6.52 4.73 16.78
CA LEU A 148 7.91 4.42 17.09
C LEU A 148 7.99 2.93 17.42
N VAL A 149 8.52 2.15 16.48
CA VAL A 149 8.74 0.70 16.65
C VAL A 149 9.81 0.45 17.73
N GLY A 150 10.83 1.31 17.78
CA GLY A 150 11.83 1.29 18.83
C GLY A 150 13.08 2.09 18.51
N VAL A 151 13.99 2.15 19.47
CA VAL A 151 15.32 2.75 19.30
C VAL A 151 16.39 1.73 19.64
N TYR A 152 17.54 1.81 18.98
CA TYR A 152 18.69 0.97 19.30
C TYR A 152 20.00 1.67 19.03
N LYS A 153 21.04 1.17 19.72
CA LYS A 153 22.42 1.62 19.58
C LYS A 153 23.23 0.55 18.88
N THR A 154 24.09 0.98 17.98
CA THR A 154 25.10 0.13 17.33
C THR A 154 26.48 0.64 17.72
N GLU A 155 27.42 -0.28 17.91
CA GLU A 155 28.81 0.04 18.21
C GLU A 155 29.72 -0.67 17.21
N TYR A 156 30.62 0.09 16.58
CA TYR A 156 31.66 -0.45 15.71
C TYR A 156 32.95 0.33 15.94
N GLN A 157 34.04 -0.37 16.26
CA GLN A 157 35.36 0.25 16.56
C GLN A 157 35.26 1.37 17.61
N SER A 158 34.52 1.14 18.69
CA SER A 158 34.27 2.11 19.78
C SER A 158 33.56 3.40 19.34
N LYS A 159 32.95 3.42 18.14
CA LYS A 159 32.06 4.48 17.69
C LYS A 159 30.62 4.01 17.82
N THR A 160 29.82 4.77 18.56
CA THR A 160 28.40 4.50 18.75
C THR A 160 27.55 5.29 17.76
N ARG A 161 26.54 4.66 17.17
CA ARG A 161 25.48 5.32 16.40
C ARG A 161 24.12 4.86 16.89
N ASN A 162 23.23 5.82 17.10
CA ASN A 162 21.87 5.58 17.56
C ASN A 162 20.90 5.68 16.39
N PHE A 163 19.86 4.86 16.43
CA PHE A 163 18.82 4.82 15.42
C PHE A 163 17.44 4.70 16.06
N ALA A 164 16.46 5.32 15.43
CA ALA A 164 15.05 5.09 15.66
C ALA A 164 14.45 4.36 14.46
N VAL A 165 13.55 3.42 14.73
CA VAL A 165 12.75 2.74 13.71
C VAL A 165 11.33 3.25 13.82
N LEU A 166 10.83 3.85 12.74
CA LEU A 166 9.50 4.43 12.64
C LEU A 166 8.67 3.61 11.68
N GLU A 167 7.38 3.50 11.95
CA GLU A 167 6.39 2.98 11.01
C GLU A 167 5.58 4.15 10.45
N LEU A 168 5.69 4.39 9.15
CA LEU A 168 4.99 5.47 8.45
C LEU A 168 3.52 5.09 8.22
N PRO A 169 2.62 6.08 8.00
CA PRO A 169 1.22 5.81 7.66
C PRO A 169 1.04 4.90 6.44
N SER A 170 2.01 4.89 5.53
CA SER A 170 2.05 3.99 4.37
C SER A 170 2.39 2.53 4.71
N GLY A 171 2.54 2.18 5.99
CA GLY A 171 2.99 0.87 6.47
C GLY A 171 4.50 0.62 6.36
N ASN A 172 5.26 1.55 5.76
CA ASN A 172 6.70 1.38 5.57
C ASN A 172 7.45 1.63 6.88
N ARG A 173 8.34 0.70 7.23
CA ARG A 173 9.26 0.87 8.36
C ARG A 173 10.58 1.48 7.91
N ILE A 174 10.93 2.61 8.49
CA ILE A 174 12.15 3.34 8.16
C ILE A 174 13.09 3.42 9.36
N LYS A 175 14.39 3.33 9.08
CA LYS A 175 15.44 3.52 10.07
C LYS A 175 16.04 4.91 9.91
N GLN A 176 15.97 5.73 10.96
CA GLN A 176 16.48 7.09 10.95
C GLN A 176 17.58 7.27 12.01
N PRO A 177 18.72 7.90 11.68
CA PRO A 177 19.75 8.23 12.66
C PRO A 177 19.25 9.29 13.64
N ILE A 178 19.65 9.16 14.90
CA ILE A 178 19.30 10.10 15.99
C ILE A 178 20.52 10.42 16.86
N ASP A 179 20.48 11.56 17.54
CA ASP A 179 21.47 11.92 18.55
C ASP A 179 21.18 11.23 19.91
N ASP A 180 22.13 11.32 20.86
CA ASP A 180 21.99 10.70 22.19
C ASP A 180 20.83 11.29 23.01
N LYS A 181 20.55 12.59 22.89
CA LYS A 181 19.45 13.22 23.64
C LYS A 181 18.11 12.67 23.17
N ARG A 182 17.95 12.55 21.85
CA ARG A 182 16.75 12.03 21.22
C ARG A 182 16.60 10.53 21.48
N TYR A 183 17.70 9.77 21.51
CA TYR A 183 17.67 8.36 21.93
C TYR A 183 17.04 8.20 23.32
N THR A 184 17.54 8.94 24.32
CA THR A 184 17.02 8.86 25.69
C THR A 184 15.57 9.33 25.78
N ALA A 185 15.18 10.35 25.01
CA ALA A 185 13.81 10.85 24.99
C ALA A 185 12.82 9.85 24.39
N LEU A 186 13.25 9.07 23.39
CA LEU A 186 12.40 8.16 22.62
C LEU A 186 12.35 6.74 23.17
N GLU A 187 13.31 6.33 24.02
CA GLU A 187 13.43 4.95 24.53
C GLU A 187 12.15 4.40 25.18
N LYS A 188 11.32 5.27 25.75
CA LYS A 188 10.05 4.89 26.43
C LYS A 188 8.81 5.32 25.67
N GLN A 189 8.96 5.94 24.51
CA GLN A 189 7.85 6.45 23.72
C GLN A 189 7.36 5.37 22.76
N LYS A 190 6.06 5.42 22.44
CA LYS A 190 5.44 4.58 21.40
C LYS A 190 5.12 5.35 20.13
N LYS A 191 5.13 6.68 20.22
CA LYS A 191 4.87 7.59 19.11
C LYS A 191 5.85 8.74 19.14
N VAL A 192 6.09 9.35 17.99
CA VAL A 192 6.97 10.51 17.85
C VAL A 192 6.47 11.42 16.75
N SER A 193 6.50 12.73 17.02
CA SER A 193 6.15 13.76 16.05
C SER A 193 7.25 13.90 15.01
N VAL A 194 6.87 13.78 13.75
CA VAL A 194 7.77 13.85 12.58
C VAL A 194 7.17 14.75 11.52
N VAL A 195 8.04 15.26 10.66
CA VAL A 195 7.65 15.98 9.44
C VAL A 195 7.66 14.98 8.30
N LEU A 196 6.50 14.78 7.69
CA LEU A 196 6.33 13.99 6.47
C LEU A 196 6.09 14.91 5.28
N GLU A 197 6.53 14.48 4.11
CA GLU A 197 6.05 14.98 2.83
C GLU A 197 5.12 13.94 2.24
N GLU A 198 3.87 14.31 2.05
CA GLU A 198 2.89 13.52 1.33
C GLU A 198 2.91 13.96 -0.13
N VAL A 199 3.15 12.99 -1.00
CA VAL A 199 3.13 13.16 -2.45
C VAL A 199 1.82 12.58 -2.95
N HIS A 200 0.91 13.45 -3.41
CA HIS A 200 -0.42 13.06 -3.88
C HIS A 200 -0.38 12.64 -5.35
N ASP A 201 -1.20 11.66 -5.73
CA ASP A 201 -1.41 11.34 -7.15
C ASP A 201 -2.24 12.46 -7.79
N PHE A 202 -1.78 12.97 -8.93
CA PHE A 202 -2.47 14.02 -9.66
C PHE A 202 -3.84 13.56 -10.19
N ALA A 203 -3.97 12.27 -10.54
CA ALA A 203 -5.22 11.69 -11.02
C ALA A 203 -6.18 11.34 -9.88
N ASP A 204 -5.66 11.09 -8.67
CA ASP A 204 -6.43 10.73 -7.47
C ASP A 204 -5.79 11.30 -6.20
N TYR A 205 -6.25 12.47 -5.78
CA TYR A 205 -5.69 13.18 -4.61
C TYR A 205 -5.84 12.41 -3.28
N ASP A 206 -6.75 11.44 -3.19
CA ASP A 206 -6.90 10.60 -2.00
C ASP A 206 -5.78 9.54 -1.90
N SER A 207 -5.11 9.25 -3.02
CA SER A 207 -3.93 8.38 -3.08
C SER A 207 -2.67 9.21 -2.86
N ALA A 208 -1.94 8.92 -1.77
CA ALA A 208 -0.71 9.63 -1.45
C ALA A 208 0.38 8.70 -0.89
N TYR A 209 1.63 9.06 -1.16
CA TYR A 209 2.80 8.39 -0.61
C TYR A 209 3.53 9.29 0.38
N ALA A 210 3.67 8.84 1.63
CA ALA A 210 4.32 9.60 2.68
C ALA A 210 5.83 9.31 2.77
N LYS A 211 6.64 10.37 2.77
CA LYS A 211 8.10 10.32 2.91
C LYS A 211 8.54 11.05 4.18
N PHE A 212 9.43 10.44 4.95
CA PHE A 212 10.02 11.11 6.11
C PHE A 212 10.95 12.24 5.66
N ARG A 213 10.68 13.47 6.14
CA ARG A 213 11.51 14.65 5.87
C ARG A 213 12.30 15.14 7.06
N GLY A 214 11.89 14.77 8.26
CA GLY A 214 12.65 15.10 9.44
C GLY A 214 11.88 14.87 10.70
N TRP A 215 12.56 15.18 11.79
CA TRP A 215 11.94 15.18 13.11
C TRP A 215 11.23 16.50 13.35
N ALA A 216 10.05 16.46 13.98
CA ALA A 216 9.42 17.68 14.47
C ALA A 216 10.33 18.35 15.51
N LYS A 217 10.26 19.69 15.57
CA LYS A 217 11.03 20.50 16.51
C LYS A 217 10.45 20.42 17.92
#